data_AF-A0A3M6K5J2-F1
#
_entry.id   AF-A0A3M6K5J2-F1
#
_cell.length_a   1.000
_cell.length_b   1.000
_cell.length_c   1.000
_cell.angle_alpha   90.00
_cell.angle_beta   90.00
_cell.angle_gamma   90.00
#
_symmetry.space_group_name_H-M   'P 1'
#
loop_
_entity.id
_entity.type
_entity.pdbx_description
1 polymer ?
#
loop_
_entity_poly.entity_id
_entity_poly.type
_entity_poly.pdbx_seq_one_letter_code
_entity_poly.pdbx_strand_id
1 'polypeptide(L)'
;TKKTFDIIKDTQVDQSRIIVDHNNEDTIELSLSFDVMSGITVYPNTKLSPFRAVNIMKKYGTDRILINSSADWGVSDPLSVPKTALEMESHGFSSQEIQKVLFSNPDTFFKQSPNYKSDE
;
A
#
# COMPACT_ATOMS: atom_id res chain seq x y z
N THR A 1 -4.04 15.58 0.17
CA THR A 1 -2.82 14.94 -0.37
C THR A 1 -1.65 15.90 -0.50
N LYS A 2 -1.63 16.90 -1.40
CA LYS A 2 -0.45 17.80 -1.59
C LYS A 2 0.10 18.41 -0.29
N LYS A 3 -0.77 18.99 0.53
CA LYS A 3 -0.40 19.56 1.84
C LYS A 3 0.28 18.55 2.79
N THR A 4 -0.08 17.27 2.73
CA THR A 4 0.58 16.22 3.52
C THR A 4 2.05 16.09 3.14
N PHE A 5 2.34 16.12 1.85
CA PHE A 5 3.71 16.00 1.33
C PHE A 5 4.55 17.26 1.55
N ASP A 6 3.93 18.44 1.55
CA ASP A 6 4.59 19.69 1.96
C ASP A 6 5.01 19.59 3.43
N ILE A 7 4.11 19.13 4.31
CA ILE A 7 4.41 18.90 5.73
C ILE A 7 5.53 17.85 5.90
N ILE A 8 5.51 16.75 5.15
CA ILE A 8 6.57 15.72 5.21
C ILE A 8 7.95 16.31 4.86
N LYS A 9 8.02 17.22 3.90
CA LYS A 9 9.28 17.92 3.57
C LYS A 9 9.73 18.83 4.70
N ASP A 10 8.80 19.54 5.32
CA ASP A 10 9.09 20.52 6.37
C ASP A 10 9.49 19.87 7.70
N THR A 11 9.02 18.65 7.99
CA THR A 11 9.31 17.97 9.27
C THR A 11 10.73 17.41 9.37
N GLN A 12 11.45 17.29 8.24
CA GLN A 12 12.82 16.74 8.16
C GLN A 12 12.97 15.33 8.78
N VAL A 13 11.87 14.60 8.94
CA VAL A 13 11.93 13.20 9.36
C VAL A 13 12.35 12.32 8.18
N ASP A 14 12.93 11.17 8.49
CA ASP A 14 13.26 10.16 7.49
C ASP A 14 11.97 9.68 6.80
N GLN A 15 11.83 10.02 5.51
CA GLN A 15 10.63 9.73 4.72
C GLN A 15 10.42 8.23 4.56
N SER A 16 11.50 7.43 4.52
CA SER A 16 11.45 5.98 4.37
C SER A 16 10.75 5.28 5.55
N ARG A 17 10.54 6.03 6.64
CA ARG A 17 9.80 5.63 7.85
C ARG A 17 8.35 6.13 7.89
N ILE A 18 7.81 6.62 6.78
CA ILE A 18 6.43 7.12 6.67
C ILE A 18 5.62 6.20 5.75
N ILE A 19 4.42 5.82 6.20
CA ILE A 19 3.36 5.31 5.31
C ILE A 19 2.38 6.45 5.03
N VAL A 20 2.17 6.76 3.76
CA VAL A 20 1.04 7.60 3.33
C VAL A 20 -0.04 6.67 2.82
N ASP A 21 -1.07 6.44 3.64
CA ASP A 21 -2.16 5.50 3.34
C ASP A 21 -3.33 6.16 2.60
N HIS A 22 -4.29 5.35 2.17
CA HIS A 22 -5.50 5.75 1.44
C HIS A 22 -5.24 6.37 0.06
N ASN A 23 -4.19 5.92 -0.62
CA ASN A 23 -3.97 6.35 -1.99
C ASN A 23 -5.05 5.81 -2.93
N ASN A 24 -5.40 6.63 -3.92
CA ASN A 24 -6.25 6.28 -5.05
C ASN A 24 -5.56 6.65 -6.37
N GLU A 25 -6.28 6.53 -7.49
CA GLU A 25 -5.76 6.80 -8.83
C GLU A 25 -5.20 8.22 -9.00
N ASP A 26 -5.76 9.20 -8.27
CA ASP A 26 -5.39 10.61 -8.36
C ASP A 26 -4.19 10.98 -7.46
N THR A 27 -3.89 10.16 -6.44
CA THR A 27 -2.90 10.50 -5.41
C THR A 27 -1.65 9.63 -5.43
N ILE A 28 -1.76 8.41 -5.95
CA ILE A 28 -0.68 7.42 -5.88
C ILE A 28 0.60 7.89 -6.58
N GLU A 29 0.49 8.57 -7.72
CA GLU A 29 1.65 9.07 -8.46
C GLU A 29 2.45 10.07 -7.63
N LEU A 30 1.76 10.99 -6.94
CA LEU A 30 2.39 11.93 -6.03
C LEU A 30 3.02 11.21 -4.83
N SER A 31 2.39 10.17 -4.30
CA SER A 31 2.94 9.40 -3.19
C SER A 31 4.23 8.67 -3.59
N LEU A 32 4.24 8.06 -4.77
CA LEU A 32 5.40 7.36 -5.31
C LEU A 32 6.55 8.31 -5.71
N SER A 33 6.28 9.61 -5.92
CA SER A 33 7.34 10.59 -6.19
C SER A 33 8.14 10.99 -4.93
N PHE A 34 7.76 10.51 -3.75
CA PHE A 34 8.45 10.74 -2.48
C PHE A 34 9.09 9.46 -1.98
N ASP A 35 9.98 9.55 -1.00
CA ASP A 35 10.62 8.38 -0.40
C ASP A 35 9.78 7.76 0.72
N VAL A 36 8.48 7.55 0.47
CA VAL A 36 7.53 6.99 1.44
C VAL A 36 7.05 5.61 1.00
N MET A 37 6.49 4.84 1.94
CA MET A 37 5.68 3.68 1.62
C MET A 37 4.26 4.12 1.27
N SER A 38 3.77 3.75 0.08
CA SER A 38 2.45 4.13 -0.41
C SER A 38 1.42 3.06 -0.03
N GLY A 39 0.53 3.40 0.90
CA GLY A 39 -0.55 2.52 1.34
C GLY A 39 -1.80 2.67 0.46
N ILE A 40 -2.40 1.52 0.11
CA ILE A 40 -3.71 1.43 -0.53
C ILE A 40 -4.66 0.67 0.38
N THR A 41 -5.73 1.34 0.78
CA THR A 41 -6.83 0.73 1.52
C THR A 41 -7.81 0.11 0.53
N VAL A 42 -7.92 -1.22 0.56
CA VAL A 42 -8.89 -1.99 -0.22
C VAL A 42 -10.11 -2.26 0.67
N TYR A 43 -11.20 -1.57 0.38
CA TYR A 43 -12.39 -1.58 1.22
C TYR A 43 -13.65 -1.43 0.35
N PRO A 44 -14.68 -2.28 0.54
CA PRO A 44 -15.90 -2.22 -0.25
C PRO A 44 -16.60 -0.86 -0.18
N ASN A 45 -17.18 -0.41 -1.29
CA ASN A 45 -18.08 0.75 -1.42
C ASN A 45 -17.46 2.16 -1.21
N THR A 46 -16.55 2.36 -0.27
CA THR A 46 -16.06 3.70 0.10
C THR A 46 -14.60 3.96 -0.24
N LYS A 47 -13.79 2.92 -0.49
CA LYS A 47 -12.38 3.04 -0.91
C LYS A 47 -12.16 2.33 -2.25
N LEU A 48 -10.99 1.74 -2.45
CA LEU A 48 -10.68 0.99 -3.65
C LEU A 48 -11.21 -0.44 -3.57
N SER A 49 -11.72 -0.94 -4.70
CA SER A 49 -11.94 -2.35 -4.92
C SER A 49 -10.61 -3.04 -5.28
N PRO A 50 -10.53 -4.39 -5.15
CA PRO A 50 -9.38 -5.16 -5.62
C PRO A 50 -8.98 -4.81 -7.06
N PHE A 51 -9.94 -4.78 -7.99
CA PHE A 51 -9.71 -4.44 -9.39
C PHE A 51 -9.08 -3.05 -9.58
N ARG A 52 -9.55 -2.04 -8.84
CA ARG A 52 -8.99 -0.68 -8.92
C ARG A 52 -7.57 -0.62 -8.37
N ALA A 53 -7.30 -1.28 -7.24
CA ALA A 53 -5.96 -1.38 -6.68
C ALA A 53 -5.00 -2.08 -7.66
N VAL A 54 -5.44 -3.17 -8.30
CA VAL A 54 -4.66 -3.89 -9.32
C VAL A 54 -4.35 -3.02 -10.52
N ASN A 55 -5.30 -2.21 -11.02
CA ASN A 55 -5.04 -1.29 -12.13
C ASN A 55 -4.02 -0.20 -11.77
N ILE A 56 -4.02 0.28 -10.54
CA ILE A 56 -2.97 1.18 -10.03
C ILE A 56 -1.61 0.47 -10.07
N MET A 57 -1.51 -0.74 -9.53
CA MET A 57 -0.27 -1.51 -9.49
C MET A 57 0.22 -1.90 -10.90
N LYS A 58 -0.69 -2.13 -11.87
CA LYS A 58 -0.32 -2.35 -13.28
C LYS A 58 0.33 -1.13 -13.90
N LYS A 59 -0.17 0.06 -13.56
CA LYS A 59 0.31 1.32 -14.15
C LYS A 59 1.62 1.78 -13.53
N TYR A 60 1.76 1.64 -12.21
CA TYR A 60 2.89 2.24 -11.47
C TYR A 60 3.89 1.23 -10.89
N GLY A 61 3.62 -0.07 -11.05
CA GLY A 61 4.43 -1.15 -10.46
C GLY A 61 4.02 -1.49 -9.03
N THR A 62 4.82 -2.35 -8.39
CA THR A 62 4.56 -2.87 -7.02
C THR A 62 5.56 -2.36 -5.99
N ASP A 63 6.51 -1.53 -6.39
CA ASP A 63 7.59 -1.04 -5.53
C ASP A 63 7.08 0.02 -4.56
N ARG A 64 7.40 -0.14 -3.26
CA ARG A 64 6.96 0.77 -2.18
C ARG A 64 5.43 0.93 -2.12
N ILE A 65 4.70 -0.14 -2.44
CA ILE A 65 3.25 -0.24 -2.26
C ILE A 65 2.93 -1.34 -1.25
N LEU A 66 2.04 -1.03 -0.31
CA LEU A 66 1.37 -2.04 0.52
C LEU A 66 -0.14 -1.88 0.44
N ILE A 67 -0.86 -2.95 0.74
CA ILE A 67 -2.32 -2.95 0.82
C ILE A 67 -2.81 -3.35 2.20
N ASN A 68 -3.96 -2.81 2.60
CA ASN A 68 -4.65 -3.20 3.83
C ASN A 68 -6.17 -3.15 3.63
N SER A 69 -6.93 -3.76 4.54
CA SER A 69 -8.39 -3.78 4.49
C SER A 69 -9.06 -2.78 5.43
N SER A 70 -8.29 -1.94 6.13
CA SER A 70 -8.76 -1.00 7.19
C SER A 70 -9.99 -1.52 7.92
N ALA A 71 -9.81 -2.57 8.74
CA ALA A 71 -10.88 -3.20 9.52
C ALA A 71 -11.44 -2.24 10.57
N ASP A 72 -12.25 -1.29 10.09
CA ASP A 72 -12.76 -0.13 10.80
C ASP A 72 -14.28 -0.23 11.04
N TRP A 73 -14.89 0.90 11.38
CA TRP A 73 -16.26 1.04 11.86
C TRP A 73 -17.36 0.78 10.82
N GLY A 74 -17.04 0.61 9.53
CA GLY A 74 -18.03 0.32 8.49
C GLY A 74 -18.07 -1.14 8.05
N VAL A 75 -18.74 -1.40 6.90
CA VAL A 75 -18.79 -2.74 6.28
C VAL A 75 -17.41 -3.07 5.70
N SER A 76 -16.55 -3.64 6.53
CA SER A 76 -15.23 -4.13 6.16
C SER A 76 -15.30 -5.58 5.68
N ASP A 77 -14.38 -5.94 4.78
CA ASP A 77 -14.17 -7.33 4.36
C ASP A 77 -12.74 -7.73 4.75
N PRO A 78 -12.55 -8.56 5.79
CA PRO A 78 -11.23 -8.97 6.24
C PRO A 78 -10.46 -9.78 5.17
N LEU A 79 -11.15 -10.27 4.14
CA LEU A 79 -10.55 -10.98 3.02
C LEU A 79 -10.16 -10.05 1.86
N SER A 80 -10.27 -8.72 2.00
CA SER A 80 -9.94 -7.79 0.91
C SER A 80 -8.49 -7.91 0.45
N VAL A 81 -7.54 -8.14 1.37
CA VAL A 81 -6.12 -8.35 1.05
C VAL A 81 -5.91 -9.64 0.22
N PRO A 82 -6.32 -10.84 0.68
CA PRO A 82 -6.17 -12.05 -0.12
C PRO A 82 -7.00 -12.04 -1.42
N LYS A 83 -8.17 -11.40 -1.44
CA LYS A 83 -8.95 -11.20 -2.68
C LYS A 83 -8.20 -10.32 -3.68
N THR A 84 -7.44 -9.33 -3.21
CA THR A 84 -6.58 -8.52 -4.08
C THR A 84 -5.43 -9.33 -4.64
N ALA A 85 -4.86 -10.28 -3.89
CA ALA A 85 -3.85 -11.19 -4.45
C ALA A 85 -4.40 -12.07 -5.58
N LEU A 86 -5.61 -12.62 -5.42
CA LEU A 86 -6.28 -13.38 -6.48
C LEU A 86 -6.55 -12.50 -7.71
N GLU A 87 -6.93 -11.25 -7.49
CA GLU A 87 -7.14 -10.28 -8.57
C GLU A 87 -5.82 -9.92 -9.27
N MET A 88 -4.70 -9.79 -8.54
CA MET A 88 -3.37 -9.59 -9.11
C MET A 88 -2.97 -10.80 -9.98
N GLU A 89 -3.13 -12.02 -9.46
CA GLU A 89 -2.83 -13.25 -10.20
C GLU A 89 -3.64 -13.35 -11.50
N SER A 90 -4.95 -13.11 -11.44
CA SER A 90 -5.84 -13.13 -12.63
C SER A 90 -5.45 -12.08 -13.68
N HIS A 91 -4.69 -11.07 -13.28
CA HIS A 91 -4.24 -9.96 -14.09
C HIS A 91 -2.78 -10.06 -14.55
N GLY A 92 -2.12 -11.18 -14.28
CA GLY A 92 -0.80 -11.53 -14.81
C GLY A 92 0.39 -11.08 -13.96
N PHE A 93 0.17 -10.71 -12.69
CA PHE A 93 1.28 -10.44 -11.77
C PHE A 93 1.99 -11.74 -11.41
N SER A 94 3.32 -11.68 -11.32
CA SER A 94 4.13 -12.79 -10.84
C SER A 94 3.92 -13.04 -9.34
N SER A 95 4.21 -14.26 -8.89
CA SER A 95 4.17 -14.59 -7.45
C SER A 95 5.11 -13.69 -6.63
N GLN A 96 6.23 -13.27 -7.21
CA GLN A 96 7.17 -12.34 -6.58
C GLN A 96 6.55 -10.95 -6.40
N GLU A 97 5.84 -10.43 -7.39
CA GLU A 97 5.15 -9.13 -7.27
C GLU A 97 4.01 -9.17 -6.25
N ILE A 98 3.25 -10.25 -6.22
CA ILE A 98 2.19 -10.46 -5.22
C ILE A 98 2.80 -10.52 -3.82
N GLN A 99 3.84 -11.34 -3.62
CA GLN A 99 4.57 -11.44 -2.35
C GLN A 99 5.17 -10.08 -1.95
N LYS A 100 5.65 -9.30 -2.91
CA LYS A 100 6.22 -7.98 -2.66
C LYS A 100 5.21 -7.04 -2.02
N VAL A 101 4.00 -6.94 -2.59
CA VAL A 101 2.94 -6.05 -2.07
C VAL A 101 2.38 -6.54 -0.74
N LEU A 102 2.15 -7.85 -0.62
CA LEU A 102 1.49 -8.44 0.56
C LEU A 102 2.43 -8.65 1.74
N PHE A 103 3.73 -8.79 1.50
CA PHE A 103 4.69 -9.16 2.53
C PHE A 103 5.99 -8.37 2.44
N SER A 104 6.79 -8.50 1.37
CA SER A 104 8.18 -7.99 1.40
C SER A 104 8.25 -6.47 1.58
N ASN A 105 7.35 -5.68 0.99
CA ASN A 105 7.28 -4.23 1.19
C ASN A 105 6.87 -3.90 2.64
N PRO A 106 5.72 -4.39 3.18
CA PRO A 106 5.38 -4.20 4.59
C PRO A 106 6.49 -4.63 5.55
N ASP A 107 7.05 -5.81 5.34
CA ASP A 107 8.10 -6.40 6.17
C ASP A 107 9.37 -5.53 6.16
N THR A 108 9.85 -5.12 4.98
CA THR A 108 10.98 -4.18 4.85
C THR A 108 10.71 -2.86 5.58
N PHE A 109 9.48 -2.35 5.52
CA PHE A 109 9.10 -1.12 6.22
C PHE A 109 9.11 -1.31 7.74
N PHE A 110 8.43 -2.35 8.26
CA PHE A 110 8.31 -2.57 9.69
C PHE A 110 9.61 -3.05 10.35
N LYS A 111 10.49 -3.75 9.63
CA LYS A 111 11.85 -4.15 10.06
C LYS A 111 12.75 -2.98 10.47
N GLN A 112 12.42 -1.76 10.08
CA GLN A 112 13.12 -0.55 10.55
C GLN A 112 12.89 -0.25 12.04
N SER A 113 11.91 -0.90 12.68
CA SER A 113 11.68 -0.81 14.13
C SER A 113 12.48 -1.89 14.87
N PRO A 114 13.26 -1.54 15.92
CA PRO A 114 14.02 -2.53 16.70
C PRO A 114 13.13 -3.52 17.47
N ASN A 115 11.83 -3.24 17.59
CA ASN A 115 10.86 -4.09 18.27
C ASN A 115 10.09 -5.00 17.31
N TYR A 116 10.26 -4.82 15.99
CA TYR A 116 9.59 -5.68 15.01
C TYR A 116 10.31 -7.03 14.94
N LYS A 117 9.51 -8.09 14.95
CA LYS A 117 9.97 -9.48 14.77
C LYS A 117 9.11 -10.09 13.68
N SER A 118 9.72 -10.44 12.56
CA SER A 118 9.10 -11.29 11.55
C SER A 118 9.38 -12.74 11.92
N ASP A 119 8.35 -13.60 11.91
CA ASP A 119 8.52 -15.04 12.01
C ASP A 119 9.00 -15.57 10.66
N GLU A 120 10.31 -15.47 10.40
CA GLU A 120 11.01 -16.26 9.37
C GLU A 120 11.97 -17.25 10.04
#